data_AF-A0A3S3U5N0-F1
#
_entry.id   AF-A0A3S3U5N0-F1
#
_cell.length_a   1.000
_cell.length_b   1.000
_cell.length_c   1.000
_cell.angle_alpha   90.00
_cell.angle_beta   90.00
_cell.angle_gamma   90.00
#
_symmetry.space_group_name_H-M   'P 1'
#
loop_
_entity.id
_entity.type
_entity.pdbx_description
1 polymer ?
#
loop_
_entity_poly.entity_id
_entity_poly.type
_entity_poly.pdbx_seq_one_letter_code
_entity_poly.pdbx_strand_id
1 'polypeptide(L)'
;MTLIVLVDDLDRCLPNTAISTLEAMRLLLLVPHTAFIIAADEQMIRNAVRAHFGNIDLSDELVTSYFDKLIQIPVRVPRLGTNEVKGYLILLLADLALRRGQITQEEKDQGHNTIVSAIKKSWSGGLTKKVIEDAYGEAASKLAIQIDIADQLANIMTTSDHIAGNPRLIKRFLNNLIIRESIAKAQEMCVSFEELVKLQLFERCAPATAFEYLAKQVGDCEDGKPKFLQELEEKVAKAEELTFSHESWKAPFISDWLKLSPQLSDIDLRPLLYLSRDKAISLASFDELSPDGRELLSALCEAKAFLQPLIARIKQIGAIEAEKILTRMKRRARNQQWESAVIIQALHLPKAFPELATAFITMLDEIPAGKRPTPLIPLLRDESWAKDLLTRWVQDDSSPTPVKNAINSSGRKK
;
A
#
# COMPACT_ATOMS: atom_id res chain seq x y z
N MET A 1 -43.40 4.87 -7.69
CA MET A 1 -42.16 5.62 -7.37
C MET A 1 -41.14 4.60 -6.91
N THR A 2 -39.97 4.53 -7.53
CA THR A 2 -38.93 3.53 -7.20
C THR A 2 -37.86 4.18 -6.35
N LEU A 3 -37.58 3.63 -5.17
CA LEU A 3 -36.50 4.05 -4.29
C LEU A 3 -35.24 3.26 -4.64
N ILE A 4 -34.17 3.95 -5.00
CA ILE A 4 -32.86 3.34 -5.26
C ILE A 4 -31.87 3.86 -4.22
N VAL A 5 -31.26 2.96 -3.46
CA VAL A 5 -30.26 3.26 -2.45
C VAL A 5 -28.90 2.78 -2.94
N LEU A 6 -27.97 3.72 -3.12
CA LEU A 6 -26.58 3.42 -3.48
C LEU A 6 -25.73 3.37 -2.21
N VAL A 7 -24.98 2.29 -2.05
CA VAL A 7 -24.15 2.03 -0.88
C VAL A 7 -22.73 1.75 -1.37
N ASP A 8 -21.77 2.56 -0.95
CA ASP A 8 -20.36 2.47 -1.35
C ASP A 8 -19.46 2.36 -0.10
N ASP A 9 -18.24 1.84 -0.29
CA ASP A 9 -17.20 1.71 0.74
C ASP A 9 -17.63 0.93 2.02
N LEU A 10 -18.62 0.04 1.91
CA LEU A 10 -19.11 -0.78 3.03
C LEU A 10 -18.01 -1.70 3.60
N ASP A 11 -17.11 -2.15 2.74
CA ASP A 11 -15.93 -2.96 3.04
C ASP A 11 -14.85 -2.22 3.85
N ARG A 12 -14.96 -0.89 4.02
CA ARG A 12 -14.08 -0.10 4.90
C ARG A 12 -14.63 0.04 6.32
N CYS A 13 -15.89 -0.31 6.54
CA CYS A 13 -16.49 -0.29 7.86
C CYS A 13 -15.87 -1.39 8.74
N LEU A 14 -15.97 -1.20 10.06
CA LEU A 14 -15.66 -2.27 11.00
C LEU A 14 -16.56 -3.49 10.72
N PRO A 15 -16.06 -4.73 10.91
CA PRO A 15 -16.79 -5.94 10.57
C PRO A 15 -18.24 -5.95 11.08
N ASN A 16 -18.45 -5.64 12.36
CA ASN A 16 -19.79 -5.64 12.95
C ASN A 16 -20.71 -4.58 12.32
N THR A 17 -20.18 -3.39 12.03
CA THR A 17 -20.94 -2.32 11.38
C THR A 17 -21.34 -2.74 9.97
N ALA A 18 -20.40 -3.28 9.18
CA ALA A 18 -20.67 -3.73 7.81
C ALA A 18 -21.78 -4.79 7.77
N ILE A 19 -21.71 -5.79 8.66
CA ILE A 19 -22.71 -6.87 8.72
C ILE A 19 -24.07 -6.36 9.19
N SER A 20 -24.13 -5.59 10.28
CA SER A 20 -25.39 -5.03 10.77
C SER A 20 -26.07 -4.15 9.72
N THR A 21 -25.30 -3.39 8.94
CA THR A 21 -25.83 -2.59 7.84
C THR A 21 -26.41 -3.45 6.72
N LEU A 22 -25.74 -4.54 6.31
CA LEU A 22 -26.26 -5.47 5.31
C LEU A 22 -27.54 -6.18 5.76
N GLU A 23 -27.60 -6.58 7.03
CA GLU A 23 -28.79 -7.20 7.61
C GLU A 23 -29.97 -6.22 7.65
N ALA A 24 -29.72 -4.97 8.03
CA ALA A 24 -30.74 -3.92 8.00
C ALA A 24 -31.23 -3.64 6.57
N MET A 25 -30.34 -3.59 5.58
CA MET A 25 -30.71 -3.42 4.17
C MET A 25 -31.56 -4.59 3.67
N ARG A 26 -31.22 -5.82 4.07
CA ARG A 26 -31.98 -7.01 3.69
C ARG A 26 -33.44 -6.96 4.15
N LEU A 27 -33.72 -6.40 5.33
CA LEU A 27 -35.10 -6.21 5.80
C LEU A 27 -35.90 -5.28 4.89
N LEU A 28 -35.23 -4.27 4.31
CA LEU A 28 -35.86 -3.29 3.42
C LEU A 28 -36.01 -3.80 1.97
N LEU A 29 -35.28 -4.85 1.58
CA LEU A 29 -35.43 -5.49 0.25
C LEU A 29 -36.80 -6.17 0.05
N LEU A 30 -37.57 -6.36 1.11
CA LEU A 30 -38.93 -6.91 1.04
C LEU A 30 -39.98 -5.84 0.68
N VAL A 31 -39.61 -4.56 0.65
CA VAL A 31 -40.50 -3.46 0.31
C VAL A 31 -40.59 -3.32 -1.22
N PRO A 32 -41.80 -3.36 -1.82
CA PRO A 32 -41.97 -3.17 -3.25
C PRO A 32 -41.37 -1.85 -3.74
N HIS A 33 -40.84 -1.85 -4.97
CA HIS A 33 -40.22 -0.68 -5.60
C HIS A 33 -38.98 -0.13 -4.87
N THR A 34 -38.27 -0.96 -4.12
CA THR A 34 -36.99 -0.59 -3.50
C THR A 34 -35.84 -1.42 -4.07
N ALA A 35 -34.73 -0.79 -4.42
CA ALA A 35 -33.52 -1.45 -4.88
C ALA A 35 -32.29 -0.92 -4.12
N PHE A 36 -31.39 -1.81 -3.72
CA PHE A 36 -30.11 -1.47 -3.11
C PHE A 36 -28.99 -1.89 -4.07
N ILE A 37 -28.09 -0.95 -4.37
CA ILE A 37 -26.89 -1.21 -5.17
C ILE A 37 -25.69 -1.03 -4.25
N ILE A 38 -24.93 -2.10 -4.05
CA ILE A 38 -23.81 -2.14 -3.11
C ILE A 38 -22.51 -2.30 -3.92
N ALA A 39 -21.59 -1.37 -3.74
CA ALA A 39 -20.22 -1.45 -4.23
C ALA A 39 -19.30 -1.76 -3.04
N ALA A 40 -18.66 -2.93 -3.05
CA ALA A 40 -17.77 -3.38 -1.99
C ALA A 40 -16.81 -4.46 -2.51
N ASP A 41 -15.64 -4.61 -1.87
CA ASP A 41 -14.77 -5.76 -2.07
C ASP A 41 -15.36 -7.03 -1.44
N GLU A 42 -15.64 -8.03 -2.27
CA GLU A 42 -16.20 -9.31 -1.87
C GLU A 42 -15.36 -10.03 -0.80
N GLN A 43 -14.03 -9.99 -0.90
CA GLN A 43 -13.14 -10.65 0.05
C GLN A 43 -13.16 -9.95 1.41
N MET A 44 -13.20 -8.62 1.41
CA MET A 44 -13.30 -7.85 2.65
C MET A 44 -14.62 -8.10 3.38
N ILE A 45 -15.75 -8.16 2.65
CA ILE A 45 -17.03 -8.50 3.26
C ILE A 45 -17.03 -9.95 3.78
N ARG A 46 -16.49 -10.93 3.05
CA ARG A 46 -16.32 -12.31 3.54
C ARG A 46 -15.49 -12.37 4.83
N ASN A 47 -14.41 -11.58 4.91
CA ASN A 47 -13.59 -11.48 6.11
C ASN A 47 -14.35 -10.81 7.27
N ALA A 48 -15.19 -9.80 6.99
CA ALA A 48 -16.05 -9.18 7.98
C ALA A 48 -17.08 -10.17 8.54
N VAL A 49 -17.67 -11.03 7.69
CA VAL A 49 -18.55 -12.12 8.12
C VAL A 49 -17.81 -13.07 9.06
N ARG A 50 -16.61 -13.54 8.68
CA ARG A 50 -15.80 -14.42 9.54
C ARG A 50 -15.51 -13.78 10.90
N ALA A 51 -15.12 -12.51 10.92
CA ALA A 51 -14.83 -11.78 12.15
C ALA A 51 -16.07 -11.56 13.03
N HIS A 52 -17.24 -11.31 12.43
CA HIS A 52 -18.51 -11.11 13.13
C HIS A 52 -18.96 -12.34 13.92
N PHE A 53 -18.71 -13.54 13.41
CA PHE A 53 -19.11 -14.81 14.05
C PHE A 53 -18.04 -15.42 14.99
N GLY A 54 -16.87 -14.79 15.13
CA GLY A 54 -15.80 -15.21 16.06
C GLY A 54 -15.06 -16.51 15.67
N ASN A 55 -14.19 -17.01 16.56
CA ASN A 55 -13.33 -18.22 16.42
C ASN A 55 -14.08 -19.56 16.24
N ILE A 56 -15.32 -19.54 15.76
CA ILE A 56 -15.98 -20.75 15.29
C ILE A 56 -15.30 -21.08 13.96
N ASP A 57 -14.80 -22.31 13.81
CA ASP A 57 -14.32 -22.82 12.52
C ASP A 57 -15.50 -22.87 11.55
N LEU A 58 -15.83 -21.71 10.99
CA LEU A 58 -16.81 -21.57 9.94
C LEU A 58 -16.21 -22.16 8.68
N SER A 59 -16.88 -23.17 8.12
CA SER A 59 -16.56 -23.62 6.78
C SER A 59 -16.75 -22.46 5.80
N ASP A 60 -15.87 -22.37 4.79
CA ASP A 60 -15.99 -21.37 3.72
C ASP A 60 -17.33 -21.45 2.99
N GLU A 61 -17.96 -22.62 3.00
CA GLU A 61 -19.32 -22.85 2.51
C GLU A 61 -20.37 -22.06 3.30
N LEU A 62 -20.25 -21.99 4.63
CA LEU A 62 -21.22 -21.26 5.46
C LEU A 62 -21.08 -19.75 5.29
N VAL A 63 -19.85 -19.25 5.17
CA VAL A 63 -19.58 -17.83 4.86
C VAL A 63 -20.13 -17.46 3.48
N THR A 64 -19.91 -18.31 2.49
CA THR A 64 -20.44 -18.12 1.13
C THR A 64 -21.96 -18.14 1.13
N SER A 65 -22.59 -19.12 1.79
CA SER A 65 -24.05 -19.20 1.92
C SER A 65 -24.65 -17.99 2.64
N TYR A 66 -23.96 -17.46 3.65
CA TYR A 66 -24.41 -16.25 4.34
C TYR A 66 -24.31 -15.02 3.42
N PHE A 67 -23.21 -14.86 2.69
CA PHE A 67 -23.03 -13.77 1.73
C PHE A 67 -24.06 -13.82 0.58
N ASP A 68 -24.31 -15.01 0.01
CA ASP A 68 -25.30 -15.21 -1.07
C ASP A 68 -26.74 -14.90 -0.60
N LYS A 69 -27.02 -15.01 0.71
CA LYS A 69 -28.32 -14.62 1.30
C LYS A 69 -28.46 -13.10 1.47
N LEU A 70 -27.35 -12.37 1.56
CA LEU A 70 -27.34 -10.92 1.69
C LEU A 70 -27.38 -10.23 0.31
N ILE A 71 -26.73 -10.82 -0.71
CA ILE A 71 -26.63 -10.26 -2.06
C ILE A 71 -27.37 -11.15 -3.06
N GLN A 72 -28.47 -10.65 -3.62
CA GLN A 72 -29.30 -11.40 -4.59
C GLN A 72 -28.64 -11.53 -5.97
N ILE A 73 -27.96 -10.47 -6.44
CA ILE A 73 -27.37 -10.42 -7.77
C ILE A 73 -25.93 -9.91 -7.63
N PRO A 74 -24.93 -10.82 -7.58
CA PRO A 74 -23.53 -10.42 -7.57
C PRO A 74 -23.09 -10.01 -8.98
N VAL A 75 -22.62 -8.78 -9.14
CA VAL A 75 -22.00 -8.30 -10.38
C VAL A 75 -20.53 -8.04 -10.12
N ARG A 76 -19.66 -8.88 -10.70
CA ARG A 76 -18.21 -8.71 -10.59
C ARG A 76 -17.70 -7.81 -11.70
N VAL A 77 -16.94 -6.77 -11.33
CA VAL A 77 -16.26 -5.91 -12.31
C VAL A 77 -15.05 -6.68 -12.87
N PRO A 78 -14.99 -6.95 -14.17
CA PRO A 78 -13.88 -7.69 -14.77
C PRO A 78 -12.61 -6.84 -14.78
N ARG A 79 -11.45 -7.52 -14.83
CA ARG A 79 -10.18 -6.86 -15.09
C ARG A 79 -10.13 -6.43 -16.55
N LEU A 80 -9.46 -5.30 -16.81
CA LEU A 80 -9.27 -4.82 -18.17
C LEU A 80 -8.23 -5.69 -18.89
N GLY A 81 -8.51 -6.08 -20.13
CA GLY A 81 -7.53 -6.66 -21.03
C GLY A 81 -6.69 -5.58 -21.71
N THR A 82 -5.71 -6.00 -22.50
CA THR A 82 -4.71 -5.09 -23.08
C THR A 82 -5.32 -3.96 -23.93
N ASN A 83 -6.37 -4.26 -24.71
CA ASN A 83 -7.05 -3.26 -25.53
C ASN A 83 -7.84 -2.26 -24.68
N GLU A 84 -8.54 -2.73 -23.64
CA GLU A 84 -9.24 -1.82 -22.72
C GLU A 84 -8.28 -0.98 -21.89
N VAL A 85 -7.15 -1.54 -21.43
CA VAL A 85 -6.10 -0.79 -20.73
C VAL A 85 -5.52 0.29 -21.63
N LYS A 86 -5.21 -0.03 -22.89
CA LYS A 86 -4.70 0.94 -23.86
C LYS A 86 -5.68 2.10 -24.04
N GLY A 87 -6.95 1.78 -24.24
CA GLY A 87 -8.03 2.76 -24.34
C GLY A 87 -8.16 3.61 -23.08
N TYR A 88 -8.13 2.98 -21.91
CA TYR A 88 -8.21 3.68 -20.63
C TYR A 88 -7.04 4.65 -20.42
N LEU A 89 -5.81 4.23 -20.74
CA LEU A 89 -4.61 5.05 -20.66
C LEU A 89 -4.71 6.28 -21.56
N ILE A 90 -5.06 6.11 -22.83
CA ILE A 90 -5.14 7.25 -23.76
C ILE A 90 -6.24 8.24 -23.35
N LEU A 91 -7.37 7.76 -22.81
CA LEU A 91 -8.44 8.65 -22.32
C LEU A 91 -7.99 9.46 -21.10
N LEU A 92 -7.21 8.86 -20.18
CA LEU A 92 -6.64 9.59 -19.05
C LEU A 92 -5.58 10.62 -19.50
N LEU A 93 -4.74 10.26 -20.47
CA LEU A 93 -3.73 11.15 -21.01
C LEU A 93 -4.36 12.29 -21.83
N ALA A 94 -5.45 12.04 -22.56
CA ALA A 94 -6.23 13.07 -23.24
C ALA A 94 -6.93 14.01 -22.24
N ASP A 95 -7.48 13.49 -21.14
CA ASP A 95 -8.01 14.34 -20.05
C ASP A 95 -6.93 15.27 -19.49
N LEU A 96 -5.71 14.77 -19.31
CA LEU A 96 -4.57 15.56 -18.89
C LEU A 96 -4.18 16.60 -19.95
N ALA A 97 -4.15 16.24 -21.23
CA ALA A 97 -3.85 17.15 -22.32
C ALA A 97 -4.86 18.30 -22.42
N LEU A 98 -6.14 18.02 -22.19
CA LEU A 98 -7.20 19.03 -22.09
C LEU A 98 -6.91 20.00 -20.94
N ARG A 99 -6.57 19.50 -19.75
CA ARG A 99 -6.22 20.33 -18.58
C ARG A 99 -4.99 21.20 -18.82
N ARG A 100 -4.07 20.75 -19.67
CA ARG A 100 -2.87 21.51 -20.10
C ARG A 100 -3.15 22.47 -21.27
N GLY A 101 -4.39 22.52 -21.79
CA GLY A 101 -4.77 23.37 -22.92
C GLY A 101 -4.21 22.91 -24.26
N GLN A 102 -3.79 21.64 -24.39
CA GLN A 102 -3.21 21.10 -25.63
C GLN A 102 -4.30 20.67 -26.63
N ILE A 103 -5.46 20.25 -26.12
CA ILE A 103 -6.63 19.86 -26.91
C ILE A 103 -7.88 20.59 -26.39
N THR A 104 -8.92 20.63 -27.21
CA THR A 104 -10.24 21.17 -26.91
C THR A 104 -11.17 20.10 -26.33
N GLN A 105 -12.27 20.54 -25.71
CA GLN A 105 -13.29 19.62 -25.17
C GLN A 105 -13.96 18.80 -26.28
N GLU A 106 -14.18 19.40 -27.45
CA GLU A 106 -14.80 18.72 -28.60
C GLU A 106 -13.90 17.59 -29.14
N GLU A 107 -12.60 17.85 -29.34
CA GLU A 107 -11.61 16.84 -29.76
C GLU A 107 -11.55 15.68 -28.77
N LYS A 108 -11.63 15.97 -27.46
CA LYS A 108 -11.66 14.95 -26.41
C LYS A 108 -12.93 14.10 -26.47
N ASP A 109 -14.10 14.70 -26.60
CA ASP A 109 -15.37 13.99 -26.61
C ASP A 109 -15.53 13.12 -27.88
N GLN A 110 -15.04 13.63 -29.03
CA GLN A 110 -14.93 12.85 -30.26
C GLN A 110 -14.01 11.64 -30.08
N GLY A 111 -12.80 11.85 -29.54
CA GLY A 111 -11.85 10.78 -29.27
C GLY A 111 -12.42 9.74 -28.31
N HIS A 112 -13.06 10.19 -27.22
CA HIS A 112 -13.71 9.33 -26.24
C HIS A 112 -14.77 8.42 -26.87
N ASN A 113 -15.71 8.99 -27.62
CA ASN A 113 -16.78 8.21 -28.24
C ASN A 113 -16.25 7.20 -29.27
N THR A 114 -15.25 7.60 -30.05
CA THR A 114 -14.62 6.74 -31.05
C THR A 114 -13.86 5.58 -30.41
N ILE A 115 -13.06 5.86 -29.38
CA ILE A 115 -12.32 4.83 -28.62
C ILE A 115 -13.27 3.87 -27.92
N VAL A 116 -14.32 4.36 -27.25
CA VAL A 116 -15.32 3.51 -26.58
C VAL A 116 -16.05 2.63 -27.60
N SER A 117 -16.40 3.17 -28.77
CA SER A 117 -16.99 2.39 -29.86
C SER A 117 -16.04 1.31 -30.40
N ALA A 118 -14.75 1.64 -30.55
CA ALA A 118 -13.73 0.69 -31.00
C ALA A 118 -13.53 -0.44 -29.98
N ILE A 119 -13.49 -0.12 -28.68
CA ILE A 119 -13.37 -1.12 -27.61
C ILE A 119 -14.60 -2.03 -27.54
N LYS A 120 -15.82 -1.48 -27.71
CA LYS A 120 -17.05 -2.30 -27.79
C LYS A 120 -17.04 -3.30 -28.95
N LYS A 121 -16.27 -3.01 -30.01
CA LYS A 121 -16.08 -3.88 -31.19
C LYS A 121 -14.72 -4.59 -31.18
N SER A 122 -14.09 -4.74 -30.02
CA SER A 122 -12.72 -5.29 -29.87
C SER A 122 -12.52 -6.69 -30.47
N TRP A 123 -13.60 -7.45 -30.67
CA TRP A 123 -13.61 -8.75 -31.35
C TRP A 123 -13.40 -8.68 -32.88
N SER A 124 -13.61 -7.52 -33.50
CA SER A 124 -13.51 -7.32 -34.96
C SER A 124 -12.23 -6.60 -35.42
N GLY A 125 -11.37 -6.22 -34.49
CA GLY A 125 -10.13 -5.47 -34.75
C GLY A 125 -9.74 -4.70 -33.50
N GLY A 126 -8.60 -5.04 -32.91
CA GLY A 126 -8.14 -4.45 -31.64
C GLY A 126 -7.87 -2.95 -31.72
N LEU A 127 -7.65 -2.33 -30.56
CA LEU A 127 -7.29 -0.92 -30.49
C LEU A 127 -5.81 -0.76 -30.87
N THR A 128 -5.57 -0.42 -32.15
CA THR A 128 -4.22 -0.16 -32.68
C THR A 128 -3.88 1.33 -32.59
N LYS A 129 -2.58 1.65 -32.64
CA LYS A 129 -2.08 3.03 -32.68
C LYS A 129 -2.77 3.87 -33.76
N LYS A 130 -2.96 3.30 -34.97
CA LYS A 130 -3.66 3.95 -36.09
C LYS A 130 -5.11 4.31 -35.77
N VAL A 131 -5.85 3.40 -35.13
CA VAL A 131 -7.25 3.65 -34.74
C VAL A 131 -7.34 4.79 -33.72
N ILE A 132 -6.34 4.91 -32.85
CA ILE A 132 -6.27 6.01 -31.88
C ILE A 132 -5.90 7.33 -32.58
N GLU A 133 -4.95 7.31 -33.50
CA GLU A 133 -4.58 8.48 -34.31
C GLU A 133 -5.78 8.98 -35.13
N ASP A 134 -6.48 8.08 -35.81
CA ASP A 134 -7.70 8.39 -36.57
C ASP A 134 -8.82 8.95 -35.66
N ALA A 135 -8.91 8.49 -34.42
CA ALA A 135 -9.91 8.96 -33.46
C ALA A 135 -9.69 10.41 -33.02
N TYR A 136 -8.44 10.88 -32.98
CA TYR A 136 -8.10 12.25 -32.59
C TYR A 136 -7.79 13.17 -33.78
N GLY A 137 -7.65 12.65 -35.01
CA GLY A 137 -7.45 13.45 -36.22
C GLY A 137 -6.25 14.39 -36.12
N GLU A 138 -6.46 15.70 -36.31
CA GLU A 138 -5.39 16.71 -36.19
C GLU A 138 -4.78 16.77 -34.78
N ALA A 139 -5.58 16.50 -33.75
CA ALA A 139 -5.11 16.48 -32.36
C ALA A 139 -4.22 15.27 -32.06
N ALA A 140 -4.20 14.24 -32.91
CA ALA A 140 -3.32 13.08 -32.75
C ALA A 140 -1.84 13.49 -32.76
N SER A 141 -1.48 14.50 -33.56
CA SER A 141 -0.11 15.04 -33.61
C SER A 141 0.33 15.61 -32.25
N LYS A 142 -0.58 16.27 -31.53
CA LYS A 142 -0.35 16.84 -30.19
C LYS A 142 -0.31 15.79 -29.11
N LEU A 143 -0.92 14.63 -29.36
CA LEU A 143 -0.99 13.47 -28.46
C LEU A 143 -0.01 12.35 -28.83
N ALA A 144 0.89 12.56 -29.79
CA ALA A 144 1.73 11.50 -30.34
C ALA A 144 2.55 10.76 -29.27
N ILE A 145 3.13 11.52 -28.32
CA ILE A 145 3.89 10.97 -27.18
C ILE A 145 2.96 10.13 -26.29
N GLN A 146 1.79 10.66 -25.96
CA GLN A 146 0.80 10.02 -25.11
C GLN A 146 0.27 8.72 -25.72
N ILE A 147 0.02 8.72 -27.03
CA ILE A 147 -0.41 7.55 -27.80
C ILE A 147 0.68 6.47 -27.76
N ASP A 148 1.94 6.85 -27.97
CA ASP A 148 3.06 5.91 -27.94
C ASP A 148 3.24 5.28 -26.56
N ILE A 149 3.17 6.09 -25.51
CA ILE A 149 3.24 5.62 -24.12
C ILE A 149 2.07 4.69 -23.80
N ALA A 150 0.85 5.02 -24.20
CA ALA A 150 -0.30 4.15 -23.99
C ALA A 150 -0.12 2.80 -24.70
N ASP A 151 0.43 2.79 -25.91
CA ASP A 151 0.67 1.57 -26.69
C ASP A 151 1.74 0.68 -26.05
N GLN A 152 2.87 1.26 -25.63
CA GLN A 152 3.96 0.53 -24.98
C GLN A 152 3.56 0.00 -23.59
N LEU A 153 2.86 0.80 -22.79
CA LEU A 153 2.54 0.46 -21.40
C LEU A 153 1.39 -0.52 -21.26
N ALA A 154 0.44 -0.54 -22.21
CA ALA A 154 -0.77 -1.34 -22.09
C ALA A 154 -0.48 -2.82 -21.85
N ASN A 155 0.48 -3.39 -22.57
CA ASN A 155 0.83 -4.81 -22.42
C ASN A 155 1.42 -5.09 -21.02
N ILE A 156 2.37 -4.26 -20.58
CA ILE A 156 3.02 -4.45 -19.27
C ILE A 156 2.03 -4.25 -18.12
N MET A 157 1.17 -3.24 -18.19
CA MET A 157 0.17 -2.99 -17.16
C MET A 157 -0.89 -4.09 -17.05
N THR A 158 -1.08 -4.86 -18.13
CA THR A 158 -2.01 -5.99 -18.15
C THR A 158 -1.34 -7.27 -17.66
N THR A 159 -0.13 -7.56 -18.13
CA THR A 159 0.60 -8.81 -17.86
C THR A 159 1.31 -8.82 -16.51
N SER A 160 1.66 -7.66 -15.94
CA SER A 160 2.32 -7.60 -14.63
C SER A 160 1.35 -7.92 -13.48
N ASP A 161 1.73 -8.85 -12.61
CA ASP A 161 0.91 -9.28 -11.47
C ASP A 161 0.57 -8.13 -10.49
N HIS A 162 1.43 -7.11 -10.40
CA HIS A 162 1.27 -5.96 -9.51
C HIS A 162 0.27 -4.90 -9.98
N ILE A 163 -0.14 -4.92 -11.25
CA ILE A 163 -1.13 -3.99 -11.83
C ILE A 163 -2.33 -4.77 -12.35
N ALA A 164 -2.05 -5.82 -13.13
CA ALA A 164 -2.98 -6.81 -13.65
C ALA A 164 -4.28 -6.21 -14.19
N GLY A 165 -4.16 -5.11 -14.97
CA GLY A 165 -5.30 -4.44 -15.60
C GLY A 165 -6.26 -3.75 -14.62
N ASN A 166 -5.87 -3.50 -13.37
CA ASN A 166 -6.72 -2.82 -12.39
C ASN A 166 -6.77 -1.29 -12.67
N PRO A 167 -7.95 -0.71 -13.00
CA PRO A 167 -8.07 0.70 -13.36
C PRO A 167 -7.59 1.66 -12.26
N ARG A 168 -7.84 1.33 -10.98
CA ARG A 168 -7.41 2.14 -9.84
C ARG A 168 -5.89 2.18 -9.74
N LEU A 169 -5.23 1.04 -9.93
CA LEU A 169 -3.77 0.95 -9.88
C LEU A 169 -3.13 1.67 -11.07
N ILE A 170 -3.72 1.56 -12.26
CA ILE A 170 -3.29 2.30 -13.46
C ILE A 170 -3.41 3.81 -13.25
N LYS A 171 -4.56 4.30 -12.77
CA LYS A 171 -4.75 5.72 -12.46
C LYS A 171 -3.78 6.20 -11.38
N ARG A 172 -3.56 5.41 -10.32
CA ARG A 172 -2.59 5.72 -9.27
C ARG A 172 -1.17 5.79 -9.82
N PHE A 173 -0.81 4.89 -10.73
CA PHE A 173 0.49 4.90 -11.41
C PHE A 173 0.68 6.19 -12.21
N LEU A 174 -0.29 6.57 -13.04
CA LEU A 174 -0.23 7.83 -13.80
C LEU A 174 -0.21 9.06 -12.89
N ASN A 175 -1.02 9.09 -11.84
CA ASN A 175 -1.01 10.21 -10.90
C ASN A 175 0.36 10.39 -10.22
N ASN A 176 0.99 9.30 -9.80
CA ASN A 176 2.34 9.36 -9.23
C ASN A 176 3.37 9.88 -10.25
N LEU A 177 3.25 9.49 -11.52
CA LEU A 177 4.11 10.01 -12.58
C LEU A 177 3.94 11.52 -12.76
N ILE A 178 2.71 12.01 -12.79
CA ILE A 178 2.41 13.44 -12.95
C ILE A 178 2.96 14.25 -11.78
N ILE A 179 2.84 13.74 -10.55
CA ILE A 179 3.40 14.36 -9.35
C ILE A 179 4.93 14.43 -9.48
N ARG A 180 5.58 13.32 -9.85
CA ARG A 180 7.04 13.27 -10.04
C ARG A 180 7.52 14.19 -11.15
N GLU A 181 6.82 14.24 -12.29
CA GLU A 181 7.10 15.18 -13.38
C GLU A 181 7.00 16.63 -12.89
N SER A 182 6.00 16.94 -12.07
CA SER A 182 5.82 18.29 -11.51
C SER A 182 6.93 18.67 -10.53
N ILE A 183 7.38 17.72 -9.68
CA ILE A 183 8.52 17.91 -8.77
C ILE A 183 9.81 18.09 -9.57
N ALA A 184 10.05 17.27 -10.59
CA ALA A 184 11.21 17.36 -11.46
C ALA A 184 11.31 18.75 -12.12
N LYS A 185 10.20 19.24 -12.68
CA LYS A 185 10.13 20.59 -13.27
C LYS A 185 10.36 21.69 -12.25
N ALA A 186 9.79 21.57 -11.05
CA ALA A 186 9.97 22.56 -9.98
C ALA A 186 11.41 22.61 -9.44
N GLN A 187 12.14 21.50 -9.54
CA GLN A 187 13.55 21.39 -9.16
C GLN A 187 14.51 21.59 -10.35
N GLU A 188 14.00 22.05 -11.49
CA GLU A 188 14.78 22.29 -12.72
C GLU A 188 15.57 21.05 -13.20
N MET A 189 15.07 19.85 -12.90
CA MET A 189 15.68 18.60 -13.33
C MET A 189 15.40 18.34 -14.81
N CYS A 190 16.44 18.05 -15.59
CA CYS A 190 16.32 17.65 -16.99
C CYS A 190 16.01 16.15 -17.09
N VAL A 191 14.74 15.78 -16.89
CA VAL A 191 14.28 14.39 -16.96
C VAL A 191 13.11 14.28 -17.94
N SER A 192 13.16 13.31 -18.86
CA SER A 192 12.06 13.08 -19.80
C SER A 192 10.91 12.30 -19.16
N PHE A 193 9.71 12.43 -19.72
CA PHE A 193 8.53 11.74 -19.19
C PHE A 193 8.63 10.23 -19.41
N GLU A 194 9.22 9.80 -20.52
CA GLU A 194 9.42 8.42 -20.88
C GLU A 194 10.44 7.71 -19.96
N GLU A 195 11.51 8.41 -19.55
CA GLU A 195 12.44 7.94 -18.53
C GLU A 195 11.74 7.70 -17.18
N LEU A 196 10.91 8.65 -16.74
CA LEU A 196 10.14 8.54 -15.50
C LEU A 196 9.18 7.33 -15.53
N VAL A 197 8.51 7.15 -16.66
CA VAL A 197 7.62 6.02 -16.91
C VAL A 197 8.39 4.69 -16.80
N LYS A 198 9.51 4.56 -17.51
CA LYS A 198 10.33 3.33 -17.54
C LYS A 198 10.87 3.00 -16.15
N LEU A 199 11.41 3.99 -15.41
CA LEU A 199 11.89 3.75 -14.05
C LEU A 199 10.75 3.43 -13.07
N GLN A 200 9.62 4.12 -13.15
CA GLN A 200 8.50 3.87 -12.24
C GLN A 200 7.87 2.49 -12.47
N LEU A 201 7.85 2.00 -13.72
CA LEU A 201 7.47 0.61 -14.01
C LEU A 201 8.43 -0.37 -13.32
N PHE A 202 9.74 -0.13 -13.45
CA PHE A 202 10.75 -0.97 -12.81
C PHE A 202 10.54 -1.01 -11.29
N GLU A 203 10.40 0.15 -10.66
CA GLU A 203 10.17 0.27 -9.22
C GLU A 203 8.89 -0.43 -8.72
N ARG A 204 7.87 -0.56 -9.57
CA ARG A 204 6.57 -1.14 -9.18
C ARG A 204 6.48 -2.64 -9.47
N CYS A 205 7.15 -3.09 -10.52
CA CYS A 205 6.99 -4.46 -11.04
C CYS A 205 8.23 -5.33 -10.87
N ALA A 206 9.41 -4.74 -10.65
CA ALA A 206 10.63 -5.50 -10.35
C ALA A 206 10.71 -5.85 -8.85
N PRO A 207 11.42 -6.94 -8.51
CA PRO A 207 11.75 -7.26 -7.12
C PRO A 207 12.48 -6.09 -6.43
N ALA A 208 12.19 -5.84 -5.15
CA ALA A 208 12.82 -4.78 -4.38
C ALA A 208 14.36 -4.87 -4.40
N THR A 209 14.91 -6.09 -4.31
CA THR A 209 16.35 -6.34 -4.39
C THR A 209 16.95 -5.98 -5.75
N ALA A 210 16.19 -6.08 -6.84
CA ALA A 210 16.64 -5.67 -8.16
C ALA A 210 16.74 -4.14 -8.26
N PHE A 211 15.78 -3.43 -7.66
CA PHE A 211 15.80 -1.97 -7.55
C PHE A 211 16.92 -1.45 -6.65
N GLU A 212 17.15 -2.08 -5.50
CA GLU A 212 18.27 -1.75 -4.61
C GLU A 212 19.62 -1.95 -5.30
N TYR A 213 19.76 -3.04 -6.06
CA TYR A 213 20.95 -3.28 -6.87
C TYR A 213 21.16 -2.16 -7.91
N LEU A 214 20.11 -1.76 -8.64
CA LEU A 214 20.18 -0.63 -9.58
C LEU A 214 20.63 0.66 -8.88
N ALA A 215 20.00 0.98 -7.74
CA ALA A 215 20.30 2.19 -6.99
C ALA A 215 21.74 2.20 -6.45
N LYS A 216 22.24 1.04 -5.99
CA LYS A 216 23.63 0.88 -5.55
C LYS A 216 24.61 1.08 -6.69
N GLN A 217 24.39 0.43 -7.83
CA GLN A 217 25.26 0.55 -9.01
C GLN A 217 25.30 1.98 -9.56
N VAL A 218 24.18 2.70 -9.55
CA VAL A 218 24.16 4.12 -9.95
C VAL A 218 24.88 5.00 -8.92
N GLY A 219 24.77 4.69 -7.62
CA GLY A 219 25.48 5.41 -6.56
C GLY A 219 26.99 5.19 -6.57
N ASP A 220 27.44 4.00 -6.98
CA ASP A 220 28.86 3.64 -7.10
C ASP A 220 29.52 4.25 -8.38
N CYS A 221 28.73 4.77 -9.32
CA CYS A 221 29.23 5.42 -10.54
C CYS A 221 29.29 6.96 -10.38
N GLU A 222 30.45 7.57 -10.60
CA GLU A 222 30.61 9.04 -10.52
C GLU A 222 29.72 9.78 -11.55
N ASP A 223 29.50 9.18 -12.72
CA ASP A 223 28.71 9.77 -13.81
C ASP A 223 27.20 9.48 -13.71
N GLY A 224 26.76 8.66 -12.75
CA GLY A 224 25.35 8.25 -12.63
C GLY A 224 24.83 7.37 -13.77
N LYS A 225 25.73 6.91 -14.67
CA LYS A 225 25.45 6.03 -15.81
C LYS A 225 25.93 4.60 -15.52
N PRO A 226 25.03 3.65 -15.24
CA PRO A 226 25.43 2.30 -14.90
C PRO A 226 25.87 1.49 -16.12
N LYS A 227 27.16 1.15 -16.20
CA LYS A 227 27.75 0.35 -17.30
C LYS A 227 27.06 -1.00 -17.52
N PHE A 228 26.54 -1.60 -16.45
CA PHE A 228 25.82 -2.87 -16.55
C PHE A 228 24.49 -2.75 -17.35
N LEU A 229 23.81 -1.59 -17.33
CA LEU A 229 22.61 -1.37 -18.15
C LEU A 229 22.99 -1.29 -19.62
N GLN A 230 24.11 -0.65 -19.95
CA GLN A 230 24.60 -0.56 -21.32
C GLN A 230 24.85 -1.94 -21.92
N GLU A 231 25.56 -2.82 -21.19
CA GLU A 231 25.80 -4.20 -21.64
C GLU A 231 24.50 -4.99 -21.86
N LEU A 232 23.50 -4.78 -20.99
CA LEU A 232 22.21 -5.46 -21.09
C LEU A 232 21.37 -4.93 -22.26
N GLU A 233 21.31 -3.61 -22.45
CA GLU A 233 20.58 -2.98 -23.56
C GLU A 233 21.22 -3.33 -24.92
N GLU A 234 22.55 -3.40 -25.00
CA GLU A 234 23.27 -3.87 -26.19
C GLU A 234 22.98 -5.34 -26.52
N LYS A 235 22.92 -6.22 -25.51
CA LYS A 235 22.55 -7.63 -25.70
C LYS A 235 21.10 -7.79 -26.13
N VAL A 236 20.18 -6.99 -25.60
CA VAL A 236 18.79 -6.94 -26.07
C VAL A 236 18.72 -6.49 -27.53
N ALA A 237 19.49 -5.46 -27.91
CA ALA A 237 19.53 -4.97 -29.29
C ALA A 237 20.10 -6.01 -30.27
N LYS A 238 21.04 -6.85 -29.83
CA LYS A 238 21.62 -7.94 -30.62
C LYS A 238 20.81 -9.25 -30.58
N ALA A 239 19.71 -9.29 -29.83
CA ALA A 239 18.92 -10.51 -29.57
C ALA A 239 19.75 -11.68 -29.01
N GLU A 240 20.78 -11.38 -28.21
CA GLU A 240 21.64 -12.36 -27.55
C GLU A 240 21.06 -12.79 -26.18
N GLU A 241 21.53 -13.92 -25.64
CA GLU A 241 21.10 -14.37 -24.31
C GLU A 241 21.48 -13.36 -23.21
N LEU A 242 20.47 -12.95 -22.43
CA LEU A 242 20.65 -12.01 -21.33
C LEU A 242 21.33 -12.70 -20.14
N THR A 243 22.62 -12.44 -19.99
CA THR A 243 23.37 -12.84 -18.79
C THR A 243 23.13 -11.82 -17.68
N PHE A 244 22.29 -12.16 -16.71
CA PHE A 244 22.06 -11.33 -15.53
C PHE A 244 23.13 -11.58 -14.47
N SER A 245 23.83 -10.54 -14.05
CA SER A 245 24.90 -10.60 -13.05
C SER A 245 24.39 -10.88 -11.63
N HIS A 246 23.13 -10.53 -11.33
CA HIS A 246 22.49 -10.79 -10.03
C HIS A 246 21.26 -11.70 -10.19
N GLU A 247 21.02 -12.60 -9.24
CA GLU A 247 19.90 -13.55 -9.30
C GLU A 247 18.54 -12.86 -9.36
N SER A 248 18.38 -11.76 -8.62
CA SER A 248 17.17 -10.93 -8.64
C SER A 248 16.86 -10.28 -9.99
N TRP A 249 17.84 -10.23 -10.90
CA TRP A 249 17.67 -9.67 -12.24
C TRP A 249 17.19 -10.69 -13.28
N LYS A 250 17.10 -11.97 -12.92
CA LYS A 250 16.59 -13.05 -13.80
C LYS A 250 15.06 -13.08 -13.93
N ALA A 251 14.34 -12.14 -13.32
CA ALA A 251 12.90 -12.12 -13.34
C ALA A 251 12.36 -11.90 -14.78
N PRO A 252 11.32 -12.63 -15.22
CA PRO A 252 10.77 -12.50 -16.59
C PRO A 252 10.37 -11.07 -16.96
N PHE A 253 9.91 -10.29 -15.99
CA PHE A 253 9.55 -8.87 -16.19
C PHE A 253 10.73 -8.02 -16.69
N ILE A 254 11.97 -8.33 -16.26
CA ILE A 254 13.14 -7.48 -16.53
C ILE A 254 13.54 -7.55 -18.00
N SER A 255 13.40 -8.71 -18.65
CA SER A 255 13.68 -8.84 -20.08
C SER A 255 12.68 -8.05 -20.92
N ASP A 256 11.40 -8.03 -20.56
CA ASP A 256 10.38 -7.22 -21.22
C ASP A 256 10.54 -5.73 -20.92
N TRP A 257 11.00 -5.37 -19.72
CA TRP A 257 11.33 -4.00 -19.35
C TRP A 257 12.53 -3.44 -20.13
N LEU A 258 13.57 -4.25 -20.36
CA LEU A 258 14.75 -3.83 -21.13
C LEU A 258 14.41 -3.54 -22.61
N LYS A 259 13.38 -4.19 -23.17
CA LYS A 259 12.90 -3.92 -24.54
C LYS A 259 12.17 -2.57 -24.67
N LEU A 260 11.82 -1.92 -23.57
CA LEU A 260 11.13 -0.63 -23.59
C LEU A 260 12.07 0.50 -23.97
N SER A 261 11.52 1.45 -24.72
CA SER A 261 12.16 2.74 -24.99
C SER A 261 11.82 3.73 -23.87
N PRO A 262 12.69 4.69 -23.54
CA PRO A 262 14.04 4.96 -24.06
C PRO A 262 15.11 4.08 -23.40
N GLN A 263 16.29 3.98 -24.03
CA GLN A 263 17.48 3.37 -23.42
C GLN A 263 17.98 4.23 -22.25
N LEU A 264 18.26 3.61 -21.11
CA LEU A 264 18.66 4.31 -19.87
C LEU A 264 20.18 4.33 -19.65
N SER A 265 20.94 3.62 -20.49
CA SER A 265 22.40 3.50 -20.40
C SER A 265 23.14 4.83 -20.51
N ASP A 266 22.71 5.72 -21.40
CA ASP A 266 23.37 7.01 -21.66
C ASP A 266 22.91 8.16 -20.75
N ILE A 267 21.96 7.91 -19.84
CA ILE A 267 21.27 8.94 -19.07
C ILE A 267 21.75 8.92 -17.62
N ASP A 268 21.94 10.09 -17.02
CA ASP A 268 22.23 10.19 -15.58
C ASP A 268 20.97 9.82 -14.79
N LEU A 269 21.01 8.67 -14.12
CA LEU A 269 19.86 8.14 -13.39
C LEU A 269 19.73 8.73 -11.98
N ARG A 270 20.66 9.56 -11.50
CA ARG A 270 20.62 10.12 -10.13
C ARG A 270 19.38 10.98 -9.87
N PRO A 271 18.93 11.89 -10.77
CA PRO A 271 17.70 12.66 -10.56
C PRO A 271 16.46 11.77 -10.53
N LEU A 272 16.41 10.77 -11.40
CA LEU A 272 15.36 9.76 -11.45
C LEU A 272 15.30 8.91 -10.16
N LEU A 273 16.47 8.54 -9.62
CA LEU A 273 16.58 7.84 -8.34
C LEU A 273 16.24 8.73 -7.15
N TYR A 274 16.56 10.01 -7.19
CA TYR A 274 16.16 10.97 -6.18
C TYR A 274 14.63 11.11 -6.11
N LEU A 275 13.96 11.19 -7.27
CA LEU A 275 12.50 11.25 -7.36
C LEU A 275 11.81 9.93 -6.95
N SER A 276 12.50 8.80 -7.07
CA SER A 276 11.98 7.50 -6.61
C SER A 276 12.22 7.25 -5.11
N ARG A 277 13.27 7.82 -4.52
CA ARG A 277 13.54 7.81 -3.07
C ARG A 277 12.42 8.45 -2.24
N ASP A 278 11.59 9.28 -2.83
CA ASP A 278 10.41 9.82 -2.14
C ASP A 278 9.40 8.71 -1.74
N LYS A 279 9.48 7.52 -2.35
CA LYS A 279 8.72 6.33 -1.90
C LYS A 279 9.39 5.61 -0.73
N ALA A 280 10.71 5.69 -0.59
CA ALA A 280 11.42 5.25 0.62
C ALA A 280 11.06 6.14 1.82
N ILE A 281 10.68 7.41 1.59
CA ILE A 281 10.30 8.35 2.64
C ILE A 281 8.77 8.38 2.87
N SER A 282 7.93 8.13 1.86
CA SER A 282 6.48 8.32 2.01
C SER A 282 5.62 7.05 2.13
N LEU A 283 6.08 5.85 1.77
CA LEU A 283 5.23 4.63 1.80
C LEU A 283 5.88 3.37 2.41
N ALA A 284 7.21 3.24 2.45
CA ALA A 284 7.90 2.06 3.01
C ALA A 284 8.51 2.29 4.42
N SER A 285 8.78 3.53 4.81
CA SER A 285 9.41 3.85 6.10
C SER A 285 8.49 3.71 7.31
N PHE A 286 7.18 3.54 7.10
CA PHE A 286 6.23 3.33 8.20
C PHE A 286 5.90 1.86 8.51
N ASP A 287 6.25 0.89 7.65
CA ASP A 287 5.71 -0.47 7.87
C ASP A 287 6.46 -1.66 7.25
N GLU A 288 7.78 -1.59 7.06
CA GLU A 288 8.56 -2.82 6.85
C GLU A 288 9.59 -3.02 7.97
N LEU A 289 9.27 -3.98 8.84
CA LEU A 289 10.26 -4.65 9.67
C LEU A 289 11.12 -5.54 8.76
N SER A 290 12.41 -5.63 9.08
CA SER A 290 13.29 -6.62 8.48
C SER A 290 12.74 -8.03 8.72
N PRO A 291 13.19 -9.06 7.99
CA PRO A 291 12.81 -10.44 8.24
C PRO A 291 12.98 -10.84 9.71
N ASP A 292 14.10 -10.45 10.32
CA ASP A 292 14.41 -10.71 11.73
C ASP A 292 13.49 -9.92 12.67
N GLY A 293 13.17 -8.67 12.33
CA GLY A 293 12.20 -7.86 13.06
C GLY A 293 10.78 -8.43 13.04
N ARG A 294 10.36 -9.08 11.94
CA ARG A 294 9.05 -9.75 11.85
C ARG A 294 9.00 -11.00 12.72
N GLU A 295 10.05 -11.81 12.71
CA GLU A 295 10.18 -12.99 13.58
C GLU A 295 10.20 -12.58 15.06
N LEU A 296 10.90 -11.49 15.38
CA LEU A 296 10.93 -10.97 16.73
C LEU A 296 9.57 -10.40 17.17
N LEU A 297 8.86 -9.71 16.27
CA LEU A 297 7.50 -9.24 16.54
C LEU A 297 6.57 -10.43 16.81
N SER A 298 6.60 -11.50 16.01
CA SER A 298 5.76 -12.68 16.25
C SER A 298 6.10 -13.35 17.59
N ALA A 299 7.39 -13.51 17.90
CA ALA A 299 7.84 -14.06 19.17
C ALA A 299 7.41 -13.19 20.38
N LEU A 300 7.44 -11.86 20.26
CA LEU A 300 6.93 -10.95 21.29
C LEU A 300 5.41 -11.07 21.46
N CYS A 301 4.67 -11.29 20.37
CA CYS A 301 3.22 -11.42 20.40
C CYS A 301 2.75 -12.74 21.06
N GLU A 302 3.57 -13.79 20.99
CA GLU A 302 3.31 -15.10 21.60
C GLU A 302 3.78 -15.18 23.07
N ALA A 303 4.63 -14.24 23.50
CA ALA A 303 5.17 -14.20 24.85
C ALA A 303 4.04 -13.97 25.88
N LYS A 304 3.78 -14.97 26.72
CA LYS A 304 2.79 -14.93 27.81
C LYS A 304 3.34 -14.31 29.11
N ALA A 305 4.66 -14.13 29.19
CA ALA A 305 5.36 -13.57 30.34
C ALA A 305 6.61 -12.80 29.89
N PHE A 306 7.26 -12.14 30.83
CA PHE A 306 8.50 -11.42 30.58
C PHE A 306 9.67 -12.38 30.36
N LEU A 307 10.35 -12.30 29.21
CA LEU A 307 11.41 -13.23 28.79
C LEU A 307 12.72 -12.51 28.50
N GLN A 308 13.76 -12.76 29.31
CA GLN A 308 15.12 -12.26 29.13
C GLN A 308 15.75 -12.59 27.75
N PRO A 309 15.54 -13.79 27.15
CA PRO A 309 16.08 -14.10 25.82
C PRO A 309 15.59 -13.17 24.70
N LEU A 310 14.36 -12.64 24.81
CA LEU A 310 13.82 -11.70 23.82
C LEU A 310 14.53 -10.36 23.87
N ILE A 311 14.97 -9.91 25.04
CA ILE A 311 15.74 -8.67 25.22
C ILE A 311 17.10 -8.79 24.53
N ALA A 312 17.76 -9.95 24.64
CA ALA A 312 19.02 -10.21 23.96
C ALA A 312 18.86 -10.16 22.43
N ARG A 313 17.78 -10.75 21.90
CA ARG A 313 17.46 -10.65 20.46
C ARG A 313 17.12 -9.21 20.04
N ILE A 314 16.36 -8.46 20.84
CA ILE A 314 16.07 -7.03 20.57
C ILE A 314 17.37 -6.22 20.47
N LYS A 315 18.33 -6.46 21.37
CA LYS A 315 19.64 -5.78 21.35
C LYS A 315 20.46 -6.11 20.10
N GLN A 316 20.33 -7.32 19.55
CA GLN A 316 21.03 -7.73 18.33
C GLN A 316 20.49 -7.06 17.06
N ILE A 317 19.17 -6.82 16.99
CA ILE A 317 18.52 -6.20 15.81
C ILE A 317 18.76 -4.68 15.79
N GLY A 318 18.93 -4.04 16.94
CA GLY A 318 19.31 -2.63 17.05
C GLY A 318 18.15 -1.67 17.36
N ALA A 319 18.50 -0.45 17.78
CA ALA A 319 17.55 0.52 18.36
C ALA A 319 16.50 1.03 17.34
N ILE A 320 16.90 1.28 16.09
CA ILE A 320 16.03 1.79 15.02
C ILE A 320 14.89 0.81 14.72
N GLU A 321 15.19 -0.48 14.72
CA GLU A 321 14.18 -1.51 14.45
C GLU A 321 13.31 -1.78 15.67
N ALA A 322 13.86 -1.72 16.87
CA ALA A 322 13.10 -1.77 18.12
C ALA A 322 12.06 -0.62 18.21
N GLU A 323 12.38 0.58 17.72
CA GLU A 323 11.45 1.71 17.62
C GLU A 323 10.27 1.43 16.68
N LYS A 324 10.54 0.82 15.52
CA LYS A 324 9.50 0.38 14.57
C LYS A 324 8.58 -0.67 15.19
N ILE A 325 9.15 -1.64 15.91
CA ILE A 325 8.39 -2.67 16.65
C ILE A 325 7.51 -2.02 17.73
N LEU A 326 8.04 -1.03 18.47
CA LEU A 326 7.28 -0.30 19.49
C LEU A 326 6.06 0.42 18.90
N THR A 327 6.24 1.06 17.75
CA THR A 327 5.16 1.76 17.05
C THR A 327 4.02 0.81 16.65
N ARG A 328 4.34 -0.41 16.20
CA ARG A 328 3.36 -1.46 15.92
C ARG A 328 2.67 -1.99 17.17
N MET A 329 3.43 -2.20 18.25
CA MET A 329 2.88 -2.64 19.54
C MET A 329 1.92 -1.60 20.12
N LYS A 330 2.22 -0.30 19.97
CA LYS A 330 1.30 0.80 20.34
C LYS A 330 -0.01 0.72 19.57
N ARG A 331 0.04 0.53 18.25
CA ARG A 331 -1.15 0.35 17.40
C ARG A 331 -1.95 -0.88 17.79
N ARG A 332 -1.28 -2.00 18.08
CA ARG A 332 -1.91 -3.24 18.56
C ARG A 332 -2.59 -3.06 19.91
N ALA A 333 -1.95 -2.39 20.86
CA ALA A 333 -2.54 -2.11 22.17
C ALA A 333 -3.80 -1.25 22.07
N ARG A 334 -3.82 -0.24 21.20
CA ARG A 334 -5.02 0.56 20.91
C ARG A 334 -6.14 -0.32 20.33
N ASN A 335 -5.83 -1.18 19.35
CA ASN A 335 -6.81 -2.09 18.74
C ASN A 335 -7.36 -3.12 19.75
N GLN A 336 -6.52 -3.61 20.67
CA GLN A 336 -6.89 -4.55 21.73
C GLN A 336 -7.34 -3.86 23.03
N GLN A 337 -7.77 -2.59 22.95
CA GLN A 337 -8.39 -1.86 24.06
C GLN A 337 -7.55 -1.81 25.35
N TRP A 338 -6.22 -1.73 25.21
CA TRP A 338 -5.24 -1.63 26.31
C TRP A 338 -5.17 -2.86 27.23
N GLU A 339 -5.28 -4.06 26.64
CA GLU A 339 -5.11 -5.33 27.37
C GLU A 339 -3.72 -5.43 28.05
N SER A 340 -3.69 -5.93 29.28
CA SER A 340 -2.47 -6.00 30.10
C SER A 340 -1.36 -6.85 29.49
N ALA A 341 -1.71 -7.92 28.75
CA ALA A 341 -0.74 -8.79 28.10
C ALA A 341 0.09 -8.03 27.06
N VAL A 342 -0.56 -7.23 26.21
CA VAL A 342 0.10 -6.46 25.13
C VAL A 342 1.03 -5.39 25.68
N ILE A 343 0.64 -4.78 26.80
CA ILE A 343 1.46 -3.74 27.45
C ILE A 343 2.70 -4.37 28.08
N ILE A 344 2.57 -5.56 28.69
CA ILE A 344 3.71 -6.33 29.23
C ILE A 344 4.63 -6.79 28.09
N GLN A 345 4.08 -7.21 26.95
CA GLN A 345 4.87 -7.57 25.77
C GLN A 345 5.67 -6.36 25.25
N ALA A 346 5.06 -5.18 25.18
CA ALA A 346 5.73 -3.96 24.76
C ALA A 346 6.83 -3.48 25.73
N LEU A 347 6.75 -3.84 27.02
CA LEU A 347 7.76 -3.50 28.04
C LEU A 347 9.16 -4.09 27.78
N HIS A 348 9.27 -5.13 26.95
CA HIS A 348 10.57 -5.71 26.57
C HIS A 348 11.45 -4.73 25.79
N LEU A 349 10.84 -3.80 25.05
CA LEU A 349 11.53 -2.83 24.20
C LEU A 349 12.26 -1.75 24.99
N PRO A 350 11.63 -1.00 25.92
CA PRO A 350 12.33 -0.01 26.75
C PRO A 350 13.36 -0.63 27.70
N LYS A 351 13.21 -1.92 28.07
CA LYS A 351 14.24 -2.63 28.87
C LYS A 351 15.46 -3.04 28.04
N ALA A 352 15.30 -3.26 26.75
CA ALA A 352 16.44 -3.48 25.85
C ALA A 352 17.16 -2.17 25.52
N PHE A 353 16.38 -1.12 25.24
CA PHE A 353 16.86 0.22 24.89
C PHE A 353 16.14 1.29 25.73
N PRO A 354 16.78 1.81 26.80
CA PRO A 354 16.19 2.83 27.66
C PRO A 354 15.75 4.11 26.95
N GLU A 355 16.32 4.41 25.78
CA GLU A 355 15.95 5.56 24.94
C GLU A 355 14.48 5.50 24.46
N LEU A 356 13.92 4.29 24.33
CA LEU A 356 12.52 4.07 23.93
C LEU A 356 11.52 4.24 25.08
N ALA A 357 11.99 4.49 26.31
CA ALA A 357 11.14 4.67 27.48
C ALA A 357 10.20 5.87 27.33
N THR A 358 10.64 6.97 26.71
CA THR A 358 9.82 8.18 26.49
C THR A 358 8.63 7.90 25.56
N ALA A 359 8.86 7.19 24.47
CA ALA A 359 7.82 6.75 23.54
C ALA A 359 6.83 5.77 24.21
N PHE A 360 7.34 4.88 25.06
CA PHE A 360 6.52 3.94 25.83
C PHE A 360 5.67 4.65 26.91
N ILE A 361 6.22 5.64 27.62
CA ILE A 361 5.47 6.49 28.56
C ILE A 361 4.31 7.20 27.84
N THR A 362 4.58 7.75 26.65
CA THR A 362 3.55 8.40 25.82
C THR A 362 2.43 7.42 25.44
N MET A 363 2.77 6.15 25.17
CA MET A 363 1.79 5.09 24.96
C MET A 363 0.98 4.79 26.23
N LEU A 364 1.60 4.77 27.41
CA LEU A 364 0.90 4.53 28.68
C LEU A 364 -0.02 5.69 29.10
N ASP A 365 0.33 6.93 28.77
CA ASP A 365 -0.49 8.12 29.05
C ASP A 365 -1.80 8.13 28.23
N GLU A 366 -1.85 7.42 27.10
CA GLU A 366 -3.08 7.25 26.30
C GLU A 366 -4.06 6.24 26.89
N ILE A 367 -3.67 5.50 27.94
CA ILE A 367 -4.56 4.52 28.59
C ILE A 367 -5.62 5.29 29.38
N PRO A 368 -6.92 5.08 29.11
CA PRO A 368 -8.00 5.67 29.91
C PRO A 368 -7.84 5.32 31.38
N ALA A 369 -8.02 6.29 32.27
CA ALA A 369 -7.72 6.13 33.69
C ALA A 369 -8.37 4.88 34.32
N GLY A 370 -9.63 4.59 33.97
CA GLY A 370 -10.38 3.42 34.44
C GLY A 370 -9.87 2.04 33.96
N LYS A 371 -8.97 1.98 32.97
CA LYS A 371 -8.43 0.73 32.38
C LYS A 371 -6.94 0.50 32.68
N ARG A 372 -6.34 1.26 33.60
CA ARG A 372 -4.92 1.11 33.95
C ARG A 372 -4.64 -0.28 34.56
N PRO A 373 -3.71 -1.08 34.01
CA PRO A 373 -3.52 -2.46 34.42
C PRO A 373 -2.72 -2.59 35.73
N THR A 374 -3.33 -3.13 36.78
CA THR A 374 -2.67 -3.43 38.07
C THR A 374 -1.43 -4.34 37.96
N PRO A 375 -1.42 -5.41 37.10
CA PRO A 375 -0.26 -6.31 36.98
C PRO A 375 1.02 -5.66 36.44
N LEU A 376 0.92 -4.47 35.83
CA LEU A 376 2.05 -3.76 35.24
C LEU A 376 2.86 -2.98 36.31
N ILE A 377 2.25 -2.63 37.43
CA ILE A 377 2.81 -1.73 38.45
C ILE A 377 4.09 -2.28 39.10
N PRO A 378 4.19 -3.57 39.48
CA PRO A 378 5.43 -4.12 40.03
C PRO A 378 6.60 -4.06 39.03
N LEU A 379 6.32 -4.27 37.73
CA LEU A 379 7.32 -4.32 36.67
C LEU A 379 7.85 -2.94 36.26
N LEU A 380 7.03 -1.89 36.44
CA LEU A 380 7.41 -0.49 36.21
C LEU A 380 8.17 0.12 37.40
N ARG A 381 7.97 -0.39 38.61
CA ARG A 381 8.61 0.18 39.82
C ARG A 381 10.12 0.00 39.83
N ASP A 382 10.61 -1.10 39.26
CA ASP A 382 12.04 -1.41 39.20
C ASP A 382 12.80 -0.50 38.22
N GLU A 383 12.08 0.32 37.45
CA GLU A 383 12.62 1.16 36.39
C GLU A 383 12.72 2.63 36.83
N SER A 384 13.89 3.24 36.67
CA SER A 384 14.15 4.64 37.07
C SER A 384 13.31 5.65 36.30
N TRP A 385 12.99 5.38 35.03
CA TRP A 385 12.25 6.26 34.11
C TRP A 385 10.72 6.26 34.34
N ALA A 386 10.19 5.30 35.09
CA ALA A 386 8.74 5.17 35.30
C ALA A 386 8.22 5.90 36.56
N LYS A 387 9.12 6.42 37.41
CA LYS A 387 8.77 7.05 38.70
C LYS A 387 7.84 8.25 38.56
N ASP A 388 8.06 9.09 37.56
CA ASP A 388 7.25 10.29 37.32
C ASP A 388 5.85 9.92 36.80
N LEU A 389 5.74 8.88 35.97
CA LEU A 389 4.46 8.34 35.51
C LEU A 389 3.65 7.72 36.66
N LEU A 390 4.29 6.94 37.53
CA LEU A 390 3.62 6.35 38.70
C LEU A 390 3.11 7.43 39.67
N THR A 391 3.87 8.52 39.83
CA THR A 391 3.45 9.68 40.65
C THR A 391 2.22 10.38 40.06
N ARG A 392 2.19 10.59 38.74
CA ARG A 392 1.02 11.15 38.03
C ARG A 392 -0.22 10.26 38.15
N TRP A 393 -0.06 8.94 38.05
CA TRP A 393 -1.18 8.00 38.18
C TRP A 393 -1.77 7.95 39.60
N VAL A 394 -0.96 8.19 40.64
CA VAL A 394 -1.45 8.30 42.02
C VAL A 394 -2.24 9.59 42.24
N GLN A 395 -1.77 10.70 41.67
CA GLN A 395 -2.39 12.03 41.79
C GLN A 395 -3.68 12.18 40.96
N ASP A 396 -3.89 11.34 39.96
CA ASP A 396 -5.08 11.36 39.11
C ASP A 396 -6.31 10.79 39.86
N ASP A 397 -7.32 11.65 40.10
CA ASP A 397 -8.57 11.33 40.79
C ASP A 397 -9.36 10.21 40.12
N SER A 398 -9.20 10.03 38.80
CA SER A 398 -9.93 9.05 38.00
C SER A 398 -9.28 7.66 37.92
N SER A 399 -8.12 7.45 38.57
CA SER A 399 -7.47 6.13 38.62
C SER A 399 -8.20 5.15 39.54
N PRO A 400 -8.40 3.88 39.14
CA PRO A 400 -8.97 2.84 39.97
C PRO A 400 -8.25 2.69 41.31
N THR A 401 -9.01 2.55 42.39
CA THR A 401 -8.52 2.31 43.75
C THR A 401 -7.53 1.13 43.85
N PRO A 402 -7.68 0.01 43.11
CA PRO A 402 -6.69 -1.08 43.09
C PRO A 402 -5.31 -0.66 42.57
N VAL A 403 -5.25 0.26 41.60
CA VAL A 403 -4.01 0.80 41.02
C VAL A 403 -3.33 1.73 42.03
N LYS A 404 -4.09 2.66 42.63
CA LYS A 404 -3.58 3.54 43.70
C LYS A 404 -3.08 2.72 44.89
N ASN A 405 -3.81 1.69 45.28
CA ASN A 405 -3.43 0.78 46.36
C ASN A 405 -2.19 -0.04 46.01
N ALA A 406 -2.05 -0.58 44.80
CA ALA A 406 -0.86 -1.34 44.39
C ALA A 406 0.40 -0.45 44.29
N ILE A 407 0.25 0.82 43.94
CA ILE A 407 1.35 1.80 43.97
C ILE A 407 1.75 2.12 45.43
N ASN A 408 0.77 2.34 46.32
CA ASN A 408 0.97 2.73 47.72
C ASN A 408 1.29 1.57 48.70
N SER A 409 0.82 0.34 48.43
CA SER A 409 0.92 -0.82 49.34
C SER A 409 2.34 -1.32 49.57
N SER A 410 3.30 -0.85 48.79
CA SER A 410 4.72 -1.20 48.93
C SER A 410 5.54 -0.15 49.68
N GLY A 411 4.92 0.94 50.17
CA GLY A 411 5.53 1.82 51.18
C GLY A 411 5.44 1.27 52.61
N ARG A 412 4.76 0.12 52.84
CA ARG A 412 4.45 -0.42 54.17
C ARG A 412 5.07 -1.80 54.51
N LYS A 413 5.99 -2.33 53.70
CA LYS A 413 6.84 -3.46 54.11
C LYS A 413 8.31 -3.01 54.10
N LYS A 414 8.73 -2.46 55.24
CA LYS A 414 10.10 -2.56 55.73
C LYS A 414 10.35 -3.98 56.22
#